data_AF-A0A1M4XQE0-F1
#
_entry.id   AF-A0A1M4XQE0-F1
#
_cell.length_a   1.000
_cell.length_b   1.000
_cell.length_c   1.000
_cell.angle_alpha   90.00
_cell.angle_beta   90.00
_cell.angle_gamma   90.00
#
_symmetry.space_group_name_H-M   'P 1'
#
loop_
_entity.id
_entity.type
_entity.pdbx_description
1 polymer ?
#
loop_
_entity_poly.entity_id
_entity_poly.type
_entity_poly.pdbx_seq_one_letter_code
_entity_poly.pdbx_strand_id
1 'polypeptide(L)'
;LMLNIRHIVGAVLLFCNGLIKIINESKDFYELEKGVYELCQQVCNQIFIWALEQMDTRLMNERDRETREVIGFREKDAISTFGEFTYSRRRLYRNKKTGETRFLLDDLLGRPIRAKITPRLREIAVKLNTEMSFRRVAETLSQLFSNISTMTIWKIVKDLGETLKQESEEKRSTYFFKVRFGSFSPILNHYRNALISYKLFTYV
;
A
#
# COMPACT_ATOMS: atom_id res chain seq x y z
N LEU A 1 12.42 -20.49 -7.16
CA LEU A 1 12.47 -19.07 -7.58
C LEU A 1 13.65 -18.92 -8.53
N MET A 2 13.42 -18.82 -9.84
CA MET A 2 14.47 -18.45 -10.79
C MET A 2 14.51 -16.92 -10.82
N LEU A 3 15.52 -16.30 -10.20
CA LEU A 3 15.79 -14.88 -10.36
C LEU A 3 15.92 -14.60 -11.86
N ASN A 4 14.98 -13.86 -12.45
CA ASN A 4 15.11 -13.45 -13.84
C ASN A 4 16.20 -12.37 -13.91
N ILE A 5 17.45 -12.81 -14.05
CA ILE A 5 18.68 -12.00 -14.06
C ILE A 5 18.56 -10.81 -15.02
N ARG A 6 17.76 -10.92 -16.08
CA ARG A 6 17.53 -9.84 -17.06
C ARG A 6 17.09 -8.52 -16.43
N HIS A 7 16.19 -8.55 -15.45
CA HIS A 7 15.69 -7.33 -14.81
C HIS A 7 16.75 -6.68 -13.90
N ILE A 8 17.50 -7.51 -13.17
CA ILE A 8 18.58 -7.05 -12.29
C ILE A 8 19.74 -6.48 -13.13
N VAL A 9 20.13 -7.19 -14.19
CA VAL A 9 21.16 -6.73 -15.13
C VAL A 9 20.73 -5.44 -15.81
N GLY A 10 19.47 -5.32 -16.23
CA GLY A 10 18.93 -4.08 -16.78
C GLY A 10 19.03 -2.91 -15.80
N ALA A 11 18.66 -3.11 -14.54
CA ALA A 11 18.76 -2.09 -13.50
C ALA A 11 20.22 -1.68 -13.22
N VAL A 12 21.15 -2.65 -13.16
CA VAL A 12 22.58 -2.39 -12.97
C VAL A 12 23.17 -1.63 -14.16
N LEU A 13 22.85 -2.03 -15.39
CA LEU A 13 23.33 -1.35 -16.59
C LEU A 13 22.80 0.09 -16.67
N LEU A 14 21.52 0.30 -16.34
CA LEU A 14 20.93 1.63 -16.27
C LEU A 14 21.62 2.50 -15.22
N PHE A 15 21.93 1.93 -14.05
CA PHE A 15 22.65 2.63 -13.00
C PHE A 15 24.07 3.03 -13.46
N CYS A 16 24.85 2.08 -13.98
CA CYS A 16 26.22 2.37 -14.42
C CYS A 16 26.26 3.41 -15.55
N ASN A 17 25.41 3.25 -16.57
CA ASN A 17 25.36 4.19 -17.69
C ASN A 17 24.88 5.58 -17.25
N GLY A 18 23.87 5.63 -16.37
CA GLY A 18 23.37 6.87 -15.80
C GLY A 18 24.45 7.60 -14.98
N LEU A 19 25.19 6.87 -14.15
CA LEU A 19 26.27 7.43 -13.35
C LEU A 19 27.39 8.01 -14.21
N ILE A 20 27.85 7.28 -15.24
CA ILE A 20 28.89 7.78 -16.15
C ILE A 20 28.44 9.09 -16.80
N LYS A 21 27.18 9.16 -17.24
CA LYS A 21 26.62 10.36 -17.83
C LYS A 21 26.61 11.53 -16.85
N ILE A 22 26.08 11.32 -15.64
CA ILE A 22 26.01 12.35 -14.60
C ILE A 22 27.41 12.87 -14.24
N ILE A 23 28.38 11.98 -14.07
CA ILE A 23 29.77 12.35 -13.75
C ILE A 23 30.38 13.24 -14.85
N ASN A 24 30.07 12.98 -16.12
CA ASN A 24 30.64 13.72 -17.23
C ASN A 24 29.92 15.06 -17.53
N GLU A 25 28.63 15.16 -17.20
CA GLU A 25 27.80 16.31 -17.59
C GLU A 25 27.55 17.32 -16.44
N SER A 26 27.68 16.90 -15.18
CA SER A 26 27.38 17.75 -14.02
C SER A 26 28.39 18.88 -13.86
N LYS A 27 27.90 20.11 -13.69
CA LYS A 27 28.75 21.31 -13.60
C LYS A 27 29.06 21.73 -12.16
N ASP A 28 28.18 21.38 -11.23
CA ASP A 28 28.30 21.73 -9.82
C ASP A 28 27.81 20.59 -8.92
N PHE A 29 27.98 20.79 -7.61
CA PHE A 29 27.59 19.81 -6.60
C PHE A 29 26.07 19.57 -6.58
N TYR A 30 25.28 20.60 -6.90
CA TYR A 30 23.82 20.51 -6.88
C TYR A 30 23.30 19.63 -8.02
N GLU A 31 23.79 19.83 -9.25
CA GLU A 31 23.47 18.99 -10.40
C GLU A 31 23.89 17.54 -10.19
N LEU A 32 25.09 17.32 -9.62
CA LEU A 32 25.60 15.99 -9.30
C LEU A 32 24.70 15.27 -8.27
N GLU A 33 24.42 15.90 -7.14
CA GLU A 33 23.60 15.31 -6.07
C GLU A 33 22.19 15.00 -6.57
N LYS A 34 21.55 15.96 -7.24
CA LYS A 34 20.20 15.81 -7.80
C LYS A 34 20.17 14.69 -8.85
N GLY A 35 21.14 14.65 -9.76
CA GLY A 35 21.23 13.62 -10.79
C GLY A 35 21.39 12.22 -10.20
N VAL A 36 22.28 12.05 -9.23
CA VAL A 36 22.48 10.78 -8.53
C VAL A 36 21.21 10.35 -7.79
N TYR A 37 20.53 11.30 -7.13
CA TYR A 37 19.29 11.04 -6.42
C TYR A 37 18.17 10.54 -7.36
N GLU A 38 17.93 11.23 -8.46
CA GLU A 38 16.92 10.86 -9.47
C GLU A 38 17.24 9.50 -10.11
N LEU A 39 18.51 9.22 -10.40
CA LEU A 39 18.94 7.92 -10.92
C LEU A 39 18.68 6.79 -9.91
N CYS A 40 19.02 7.00 -8.64
CA CYS A 40 18.74 6.05 -7.57
C CYS A 40 17.24 5.75 -7.47
N GLN A 41 16.38 6.77 -7.51
CA GLN A 41 14.92 6.60 -7.51
C GLN A 41 14.45 5.74 -8.68
N GLN A 42 14.94 6.01 -9.90
CA GLN A 42 14.59 5.22 -11.09
C GLN A 42 14.97 3.75 -10.95
N VAL A 43 16.18 3.46 -10.50
CA VAL A 43 16.67 2.09 -10.29
C VAL A 43 15.89 1.39 -9.18
N CYS A 44 15.63 2.06 -8.06
CA CYS A 44 14.81 1.54 -6.98
C CYS A 44 13.40 1.20 -7.46
N ASN A 45 12.76 2.06 -8.27
CA ASN A 45 11.43 1.78 -8.80
C ASN A 45 11.42 0.54 -9.70
N GLN A 46 12.43 0.35 -10.56
CA GLN A 46 12.51 -0.84 -11.42
C GLN A 46 12.66 -2.13 -10.59
N ILE A 47 13.55 -2.11 -9.60
CA ILE A 47 13.76 -3.26 -8.71
C ILE A 47 12.51 -3.54 -7.88
N PHE A 48 11.83 -2.48 -7.42
CA PHE A 48 10.62 -2.61 -6.61
C PHE A 48 9.44 -3.19 -7.42
N ILE A 49 9.23 -2.72 -8.65
CA ILE A 49 8.21 -3.28 -9.55
C ILE A 49 8.52 -4.76 -9.81
N TRP A 50 9.77 -5.09 -10.12
CA TRP A 50 10.18 -6.48 -10.33
C TRP A 50 9.90 -7.34 -9.09
N ALA A 51 10.20 -6.86 -7.88
CA ALA A 51 9.92 -7.59 -6.65
C ALA A 51 8.42 -7.84 -6.47
N LEU A 52 7.56 -6.85 -6.75
CA LEU A 52 6.11 -7.00 -6.74
C LEU A 52 5.63 -8.07 -7.74
N GLU A 53 6.18 -8.10 -8.96
CA GLU A 53 5.86 -9.11 -9.97
C GLU A 53 6.28 -10.52 -9.57
N GLN A 54 7.43 -10.67 -8.89
CA GLN A 54 7.87 -11.96 -8.36
C GLN A 54 6.94 -12.45 -7.25
N MET A 55 6.55 -11.56 -6.34
CA MET A 55 5.57 -11.88 -5.29
C MET A 55 4.22 -12.26 -5.89
N ASP A 56 3.73 -11.52 -6.89
CA ASP A 56 2.48 -11.83 -7.60
C ASP A 56 2.55 -13.18 -8.32
N THR A 57 3.68 -13.51 -8.95
CA THR A 57 3.90 -14.80 -9.61
C THR A 57 3.97 -15.95 -8.62
N ARG A 58 4.58 -15.75 -7.45
CA ARG A 58 4.53 -16.72 -6.36
C ARG A 58 3.10 -16.98 -5.92
N LEU A 59 2.32 -15.92 -5.64
CA LEU A 59 0.90 -16.04 -5.27
C LEU A 59 0.07 -16.71 -6.36
N MET A 60 0.37 -16.44 -7.63
CA MET A 60 -0.28 -17.09 -8.77
C MET A 60 -0.06 -18.62 -8.76
N ASN A 61 1.14 -19.06 -8.38
CA ASN A 61 1.52 -20.48 -8.33
C ASN A 61 0.95 -21.19 -7.10
N GLU A 62 0.92 -20.51 -5.95
CA GLU A 62 0.42 -21.03 -4.67
C GLU A 62 -1.13 -21.00 -4.57
N ARG A 63 -1.82 -20.37 -5.53
CA ARG A 63 -3.27 -20.23 -5.46
C ARG A 63 -3.99 -21.57 -5.55
N ASP A 64 -5.13 -21.64 -4.87
CA ASP A 64 -6.13 -22.67 -5.12
C ASP A 64 -6.79 -22.45 -6.50
N ARG A 65 -6.46 -23.33 -7.46
CA ARG A 65 -6.94 -23.26 -8.84
C ARG A 65 -8.40 -23.69 -9.00
N GLU A 66 -8.93 -24.44 -8.04
CA GLU A 66 -10.32 -24.90 -8.06
C GLU A 66 -11.26 -23.74 -7.74
N THR A 67 -10.88 -22.91 -6.77
CA THR A 67 -11.72 -21.80 -6.31
C THR A 67 -11.41 -20.46 -6.98
N ARG A 68 -10.16 -20.21 -7.40
CA ARG A 68 -9.73 -18.89 -7.90
C ARG A 68 -9.24 -18.91 -9.34
N GLU A 69 -9.94 -18.17 -10.20
CA GLU A 69 -9.54 -17.92 -11.59
C GLU A 69 -8.95 -16.52 -11.77
N VAL A 70 -8.07 -16.38 -12.76
CA VAL A 70 -7.50 -15.08 -13.15
C VAL A 70 -8.39 -14.47 -14.23
N ILE A 71 -8.95 -13.29 -13.95
CA ILE A 71 -9.83 -12.57 -14.88
C ILE A 71 -9.02 -11.71 -15.86
N GLY A 72 -7.87 -11.21 -15.41
CA GLY A 72 -7.02 -10.35 -16.23
C GLY A 72 -6.06 -9.50 -15.40
N PHE A 73 -5.44 -8.54 -16.08
CA PHE A 73 -4.49 -7.60 -15.48
C PHE A 73 -5.13 -6.23 -15.29
N ARG A 74 -4.71 -5.52 -14.24
CA ARG A 74 -5.11 -4.13 -13.96
C ARG A 74 -3.88 -3.30 -13.68
N GLU A 75 -3.80 -2.13 -14.30
CA GLU A 75 -2.76 -1.18 -14.00
C GLU A 75 -3.14 -0.35 -12.77
N LYS A 76 -2.14 0.08 -12.01
CA LYS A 76 -2.33 0.98 -10.88
C LYS A 76 -1.13 1.87 -10.68
N ASP A 77 -1.36 3.17 -10.71
CA ASP A 77 -0.36 4.16 -10.32
C ASP A 77 -0.26 4.26 -8.80
N ALA A 78 0.97 4.44 -8.33
CA ALA A 78 1.30 4.46 -6.92
C ALA A 78 2.42 5.46 -6.64
N ILE A 79 2.38 6.08 -5.46
CA ILE A 79 3.45 6.97 -4.99
C ILE A 79 4.09 6.33 -3.76
N SER A 80 5.40 6.11 -3.83
CA SER A 80 6.23 5.61 -2.73
C SER A 80 7.32 6.58 -2.36
N THR A 81 8.12 6.21 -1.36
CA THR A 81 9.35 6.91 -0.99
C THR A 81 10.44 6.84 -2.06
N PHE A 82 10.29 5.97 -3.06
CA PHE A 82 11.17 5.90 -4.22
C PHE A 82 10.63 6.70 -5.43
N GLY A 83 9.51 7.39 -5.25
CA GLY A 83 8.82 8.15 -6.30
C GLY A 83 7.54 7.49 -6.81
N GLU A 84 7.01 8.04 -7.90
CA GLU A 84 5.84 7.50 -8.61
C GLU A 84 6.23 6.28 -9.45
N PHE A 85 5.43 5.23 -9.36
CA PHE A 85 5.59 4.03 -10.15
C PHE A 85 4.23 3.48 -10.60
N THR A 86 4.20 2.95 -11.82
CA THR A 86 3.03 2.27 -12.37
C THR A 86 3.22 0.77 -12.25
N TYR A 87 2.29 0.12 -11.55
CA TYR A 87 2.25 -1.34 -11.50
C TYR A 87 1.29 -1.85 -12.56
N SER A 88 1.83 -2.25 -13.71
CA SER A 88 1.04 -2.64 -14.90
C SER A 88 0.51 -4.08 -14.85
N ARG A 89 1.18 -4.99 -14.12
CA ARG A 89 0.90 -6.43 -14.16
C ARG A 89 0.19 -6.98 -12.91
N ARG A 90 -0.73 -6.22 -12.33
CA ARG A 90 -1.53 -6.69 -11.18
C ARG A 90 -2.60 -7.68 -11.60
N ARG A 91 -2.56 -8.92 -11.11
CA ARG A 91 -3.55 -9.96 -11.43
C ARG A 91 -4.82 -9.80 -10.61
N LEU A 92 -5.98 -9.77 -11.28
CA LEU A 92 -7.30 -9.80 -10.66
C LEU A 92 -7.81 -11.24 -10.58
N TYR A 93 -8.16 -11.69 -9.38
CA TYR A 93 -8.68 -13.02 -9.12
C TYR A 93 -10.19 -12.98 -8.88
N ARG A 94 -10.95 -13.92 -9.45
CA ARG A 94 -12.36 -14.18 -9.12
C ARG A 94 -12.48 -15.47 -8.34
N ASN A 95 -13.29 -15.47 -7.29
CA ASN A 95 -13.77 -16.70 -6.68
C ASN A 95 -14.92 -17.28 -7.51
N LYS A 96 -14.78 -18.50 -8.01
CA LYS A 96 -15.80 -19.16 -8.84
C LYS A 96 -17.10 -19.45 -8.11
N LYS A 97 -17.06 -19.61 -6.77
CA LYS A 97 -18.23 -19.95 -5.96
C LYS A 97 -19.02 -18.71 -5.52
N THR A 98 -18.32 -17.65 -5.12
CA THR A 98 -18.94 -16.43 -4.56
C THR A 98 -19.02 -15.29 -5.56
N GLY A 99 -18.31 -15.37 -6.69
CA GLY A 99 -18.17 -14.26 -7.64
C GLY A 99 -17.27 -13.12 -7.16
N GLU A 100 -16.75 -13.19 -5.93
CA GLU A 100 -15.97 -12.12 -5.32
C GLU A 100 -14.63 -11.90 -6.04
N THR A 101 -14.24 -10.64 -6.23
CA THR A 101 -12.98 -10.29 -6.89
C THR A 101 -11.98 -9.67 -5.94
N ARG A 102 -10.73 -10.14 -5.98
CA ARG A 102 -9.65 -9.68 -5.08
C ARG A 102 -8.30 -9.63 -5.78
N PHE A 103 -7.39 -8.88 -5.16
CA PHE A 103 -6.01 -8.76 -5.57
C PHE A 103 -5.13 -9.37 -4.48
N LEU A 104 -4.69 -10.62 -4.67
CA LEU A 104 -3.97 -11.38 -3.64
C LEU A 104 -2.73 -10.66 -3.12
N LEU A 105 -2.02 -9.93 -3.99
CA LEU A 105 -0.84 -9.17 -3.61
C LEU A 105 -1.18 -7.98 -2.70
N ASP A 106 -2.29 -7.27 -2.97
CA ASP A 106 -2.70 -6.14 -2.14
C ASP A 106 -3.19 -6.62 -0.76
N ASP A 107 -3.90 -7.75 -0.73
CA ASP A 107 -4.33 -8.40 0.50
C ASP A 107 -3.11 -8.80 1.35
N LEU A 108 -2.07 -9.39 0.73
CA LEU A 108 -0.83 -9.77 1.41
C LEU A 108 -0.05 -8.56 1.94
N LEU A 109 0.06 -7.50 1.15
CA LEU A 109 0.83 -6.30 1.50
C LEU A 109 0.05 -5.32 2.40
N GLY A 110 -1.19 -5.66 2.78
CA GLY A 110 -2.06 -4.77 3.55
C GLY A 110 -2.33 -3.44 2.85
N ARG A 111 -2.36 -3.44 1.51
CA ARG A 111 -2.50 -2.20 0.74
C ARG A 111 -3.98 -1.77 0.72
N PRO A 112 -4.31 -0.57 1.21
CA PRO A 112 -5.70 -0.12 1.23
C PRO A 112 -6.30 -0.01 -0.18
N ILE A 113 -7.58 -0.38 -0.29
CA ILE A 113 -8.34 -0.34 -1.54
C ILE A 113 -8.33 1.09 -2.09
N ARG A 114 -7.99 1.24 -3.38
CA ARG A 114 -7.88 2.54 -4.10
C ARG A 114 -6.81 3.52 -3.60
N ALA A 115 -5.97 3.15 -2.63
CA ALA A 115 -4.90 4.05 -2.18
C ALA A 115 -3.78 4.20 -3.22
N LYS A 116 -3.56 5.44 -3.69
CA LYS A 116 -2.41 5.81 -4.54
C LYS A 116 -1.11 5.82 -3.74
N ILE A 117 -1.14 6.29 -2.49
CA ILE A 117 0.06 6.37 -1.63
C ILE A 117 0.33 5.04 -0.92
N THR A 118 1.60 4.63 -0.88
CA THR A 118 2.05 3.42 -0.16
C THR A 118 1.98 3.60 1.37
N PRO A 119 1.82 2.50 2.15
CA PRO A 119 1.71 2.59 3.61
C PRO A 119 2.86 3.34 4.29
N ARG A 120 4.11 3.11 3.85
CA ARG A 120 5.29 3.80 4.39
C ARG A 120 5.23 5.32 4.17
N LEU A 121 4.89 5.76 2.97
CA LEU A 121 4.78 7.19 2.68
C LEU A 121 3.58 7.82 3.41
N ARG A 122 2.50 7.06 3.62
CA ARG A 122 1.35 7.47 4.44
C ARG A 122 1.78 7.75 5.88
N GLU A 123 2.56 6.86 6.48
CA GLU A 123 3.07 7.00 7.85
C GLU A 123 3.91 8.27 7.99
N ILE A 124 4.85 8.51 7.06
CA ILE A 124 5.67 9.72 7.03
C ILE A 124 4.78 10.97 6.93
N ALA A 125 3.79 10.97 6.03
CA ALA A 125 2.88 12.10 5.85
C ALA A 125 2.07 12.42 7.11
N VAL A 126 1.56 11.40 7.81
CA VAL A 126 0.83 11.57 9.08
C VAL A 126 1.74 12.15 10.14
N LYS A 127 2.95 11.63 10.28
CA LYS A 127 3.92 12.11 11.27
C LYS A 127 4.25 13.58 11.04
N LEU A 128 4.60 13.96 9.81
CA LEU A 128 4.89 15.36 9.47
C LEU A 128 3.69 16.27 9.73
N ASN A 129 2.47 15.79 9.49
CA ASN A 129 1.26 16.58 9.71
C ASN A 129 0.96 16.85 11.20
N THR A 130 1.64 16.19 12.13
CA THR A 130 1.59 16.55 13.56
C THR A 130 2.37 17.83 13.88
N GLU A 131 3.31 18.22 13.01
CA GLU A 131 4.24 19.32 13.20
C GLU A 131 3.99 20.49 12.24
N MET A 132 3.33 20.24 11.09
CA MET A 132 3.09 21.27 10.07
C MET A 132 1.74 21.11 9.37
N SER A 133 1.32 22.16 8.66
CA SER A 133 0.06 22.16 7.92
C SER A 133 0.08 21.22 6.70
N PHE A 134 -1.09 20.74 6.26
CA PHE A 134 -1.24 19.87 5.09
C PHE A 134 -0.48 20.37 3.85
N ARG A 135 -0.50 21.69 3.63
CA ARG A 135 0.17 22.34 2.51
C ARG A 135 1.69 22.22 2.63
N ARG A 136 2.25 22.52 3.80
CA ARG A 136 3.69 22.39 4.05
C ARG A 136 4.15 20.94 3.95
N VAL A 137 3.34 19.98 4.43
CA VAL A 137 3.64 18.55 4.24
C VAL A 137 3.69 18.21 2.75
N ALA A 138 2.70 18.64 1.97
CA ALA A 138 2.65 18.38 0.53
C ALA A 138 3.85 19.00 -0.21
N GLU A 139 4.20 20.25 0.09
CA GLU A 139 5.37 20.95 -0.46
C GLU A 139 6.67 20.18 -0.10
N THR A 140 6.86 19.84 1.17
CA THR A 140 8.04 19.10 1.67
C THR A 140 8.17 17.73 1.00
N LEU A 141 7.10 16.93 0.97
CA LEU A 141 7.15 15.60 0.38
C LEU A 141 7.28 15.64 -1.14
N SER A 142 6.81 16.69 -1.79
CA SER A 142 6.99 16.88 -3.24
C SER A 142 8.43 17.23 -3.60
N GLN A 143 9.14 17.95 -2.73
CA GLN A 143 10.58 18.20 -2.89
C GLN A 143 11.41 16.94 -2.72
N LEU A 144 11.01 16.06 -1.79
CA LEU A 144 11.76 14.84 -1.49
C LEU A 144 11.45 13.70 -2.46
N PHE A 145 10.18 13.40 -2.74
CA PHE A 145 9.81 12.15 -3.41
C PHE A 145 9.21 12.39 -4.80
N SER A 146 7.96 12.84 -4.83
CA SER A 146 7.19 13.07 -6.05
C SER A 146 6.03 13.99 -5.72
N ASN A 147 5.44 14.61 -6.75
CA ASN A 147 4.35 15.55 -6.59
C ASN A 147 3.17 14.93 -5.81
N ILE A 148 2.97 15.43 -4.60
CA ILE A 148 1.87 15.03 -3.72
C ILE A 148 1.01 16.25 -3.47
N SER A 149 -0.26 16.15 -3.81
CA SER A 149 -1.19 17.25 -3.60
C SER A 149 -1.54 17.41 -2.11
N THR A 150 -1.81 18.65 -1.69
CA THR A 150 -2.37 18.95 -0.36
C THR A 150 -3.62 18.13 -0.06
N MET A 151 -4.48 17.92 -1.07
CA MET A 151 -5.69 17.12 -0.95
C MET A 151 -5.39 15.64 -0.67
N THR A 152 -4.28 15.12 -1.19
CA THR A 152 -3.83 13.76 -0.90
C THR A 152 -3.43 13.61 0.56
N ILE A 153 -2.71 14.59 1.12
CA ILE A 153 -2.35 14.59 2.55
C ILE A 153 -3.60 14.68 3.42
N TRP A 154 -4.53 15.58 3.08
CA TRP A 154 -5.79 15.70 3.80
C TRP A 154 -6.59 14.39 3.82
N LYS A 155 -6.70 13.69 2.67
CA LYS A 155 -7.36 12.38 2.59
C LYS A 155 -6.67 11.35 3.49
N ILE A 156 -5.34 11.29 3.50
CA ILE A 156 -4.57 10.37 4.35
C ILE A 156 -4.91 10.58 5.83
N VAL A 157 -4.90 11.83 6.28
CA VAL A 157 -5.15 12.15 7.69
C VAL A 157 -6.62 11.94 8.05
N LYS A 158 -7.54 12.26 7.13
CA LYS A 158 -8.97 11.99 7.29
C LYS A 158 -9.24 10.50 7.45
N ASP A 159 -8.74 9.67 6.55
CA ASP A 159 -8.91 8.21 6.58
C ASP A 159 -8.37 7.62 7.90
N LEU A 160 -7.21 8.12 8.37
CA LEU A 160 -6.66 7.73 9.66
C LEU A 160 -7.57 8.15 10.82
N GLY A 161 -8.08 9.39 10.81
CA GLY A 161 -8.99 9.89 11.84
C GLY A 161 -10.29 9.09 11.92
N GLU A 162 -10.85 8.70 10.77
CA GLU A 162 -12.03 7.83 10.70
C GLU A 162 -11.74 6.44 11.28
N THR A 163 -10.58 5.86 10.95
CA THR A 163 -10.14 4.56 11.49
C THR A 163 -9.99 4.62 13.02
N LEU A 164 -9.30 5.64 13.54
CA LEU A 164 -9.12 5.83 14.99
C LEU A 164 -10.45 6.07 15.72
N LYS A 165 -11.40 6.76 15.08
CA LYS A 165 -12.74 6.98 15.63
C LYS A 165 -13.50 5.66 15.76
N GLN A 166 -13.51 4.83 14.72
CA GLN A 166 -14.14 3.51 14.74
C GLN A 166 -13.53 2.62 15.83
N GLU A 167 -12.19 2.54 15.91
CA GLU A 167 -11.52 1.78 16.96
C GLU A 167 -11.88 2.28 18.37
N SER A 168 -12.01 3.60 18.53
CA SER A 168 -12.40 4.21 19.81
C SER A 168 -13.84 3.87 20.18
N GLU A 169 -14.76 3.85 19.21
CA GLU A 169 -16.17 3.47 19.40
C GLU A 169 -16.31 1.98 19.73
N GLU A 170 -15.56 1.11 19.05
CA GLU A 170 -15.52 -0.33 19.36
C GLU A 170 -14.97 -0.62 20.75
N LYS A 171 -13.87 0.06 21.12
CA LYS A 171 -13.30 -0.02 22.48
C LYS A 171 -14.33 0.48 23.50
N ARG A 172 -14.96 1.64 23.27
CA ARG A 172 -16.01 2.18 24.16
C ARG A 172 -17.20 1.22 24.29
N SER A 173 -17.67 0.62 23.21
CA SER A 173 -18.77 -0.36 23.23
C SER A 173 -18.39 -1.60 24.03
N THR A 174 -17.16 -2.11 23.84
CA THR A 174 -16.63 -3.25 24.59
C THR A 174 -16.48 -2.95 26.08
N TYR A 175 -15.94 -1.77 26.43
CA TYR A 175 -15.84 -1.32 27.82
C TYR A 175 -17.23 -1.09 28.43
N PHE A 176 -18.15 -0.44 27.72
CA PHE A 176 -19.51 -0.20 28.18
C PHE A 176 -20.24 -1.53 28.44
N PHE A 177 -20.08 -2.52 27.55
CA PHE A 177 -20.62 -3.85 27.75
C PHE A 177 -19.99 -4.55 28.97
N LYS A 178 -18.66 -4.47 29.13
CA LYS A 178 -17.94 -5.06 30.27
C LYS A 178 -18.32 -4.42 31.62
N VAL A 179 -18.52 -3.10 31.64
CA VAL A 179 -18.92 -2.34 32.84
C VAL A 179 -20.41 -2.56 33.16
N ARG A 180 -21.27 -2.64 32.14
CA ARG A 180 -22.72 -2.77 32.33
C ARG A 180 -23.18 -4.18 32.65
N PHE A 181 -22.48 -5.20 32.15
CA PHE A 181 -22.87 -6.61 32.35
C PHE A 181 -21.95 -7.36 33.30
N GLY A 182 -20.91 -6.73 33.87
CA GLY A 182 -19.94 -7.41 34.71
C GLY A 182 -19.16 -8.50 33.95
N SER A 183 -18.04 -8.97 34.49
CA SER A 183 -17.30 -10.12 33.96
C SER A 183 -18.14 -11.41 34.07
N PHE A 184 -19.06 -11.62 33.13
CA PHE A 184 -19.94 -12.78 33.11
C PHE A 184 -19.34 -13.95 32.31
N SER A 185 -19.37 -15.10 32.99
CA SER A 185 -18.98 -16.48 32.65
C SER A 185 -19.00 -16.91 31.17
N PRO A 186 -18.14 -17.89 30.75
CA PRO A 186 -17.90 -18.30 29.35
C PRO A 186 -19.14 -18.74 28.53
N ILE A 187 -20.27 -19.01 29.20
CA ILE A 187 -21.49 -19.56 28.61
C ILE A 187 -22.14 -18.57 27.62
N LEU A 188 -21.93 -17.25 27.78
CA LEU A 188 -22.49 -16.23 26.89
C LEU A 188 -21.73 -16.03 25.57
N ASN A 189 -20.50 -16.56 25.44
CA ASN A 189 -19.75 -16.46 24.18
C ASN A 189 -20.39 -17.30 23.06
N HIS A 190 -21.14 -18.35 23.41
CA HIS A 190 -21.91 -19.14 22.44
C HIS A 190 -23.11 -18.33 21.89
N TYR A 191 -23.74 -17.50 22.73
CA TYR A 191 -24.82 -16.60 22.32
C TYR A 191 -24.35 -15.39 21.51
N ARG A 192 -23.09 -14.97 21.68
CA ARG A 192 -22.46 -13.90 20.88
C ARG A 192 -22.43 -14.22 19.39
N ASN A 193 -22.17 -15.49 19.02
CA ASN A 193 -22.17 -15.91 17.62
C ASN A 193 -23.60 -16.06 17.05
N ALA A 194 -24.57 -16.48 17.87
CA ALA A 194 -25.97 -16.61 17.44
C ALA A 194 -26.65 -15.26 17.17
N LEU A 195 -26.38 -14.23 17.99
CA LEU A 195 -26.96 -12.89 17.83
C LEU A 195 -26.34 -12.06 16.69
N ILE A 196 -25.07 -12.28 16.37
CA ILE A 196 -24.43 -11.65 15.20
C ILE A 196 -24.99 -12.24 13.90
N SER A 197 -25.28 -13.55 13.86
CA SER A 197 -25.98 -14.18 12.72
C SER A 197 -27.41 -13.65 12.53
N TYR A 198 -28.14 -13.33 13.60
CA TYR A 198 -29.52 -12.84 13.50
C TYR A 198 -29.61 -11.39 12.99
N LYS A 199 -28.65 -10.52 13.33
CA LYS A 199 -28.61 -9.12 12.87
C LYS A 199 -28.19 -8.95 11.41
N LEU A 200 -27.47 -9.92 10.83
CA LEU A 200 -27.13 -9.91 9.40
C LEU A 200 -28.29 -10.34 8.50
N PHE A 201 -29.37 -10.91 9.05
CA PHE A 201 -30.54 -11.36 8.30
C PHE A 201 -31.68 -10.32 8.24
N THR A 202 -31.56 -9.20 8.96
CA THR A 202 -32.61 -8.16 9.06
C THR A 202 -32.30 -6.89 8.26
N TYR A 203 -31.20 -6.87 7.53
CA TYR A 203 -30.85 -5.81 6.56
C TYR A 203 -30.67 -6.44 5.17
N VAL A 204 -31.76 -6.99 4.65
CA VAL A 204 -32.02 -7.11 3.20
C VAL A 204 -33.01 -6.03 2.84
#